data_AF-A0A918I214-F1
#
_entry.id   AF-A0A918I214-F1
#
_cell.length_a   1.000
_cell.length_b   1.000
_cell.length_c   1.000
_cell.angle_alpha   90.00
_cell.angle_beta   90.00
_cell.angle_gamma   90.00
#
_symmetry.space_group_name_H-M   'P 1'
#
loop_
_entity.id
_entity.type
_entity.pdbx_description
1 polymer ?
#
loop_
_entity_poly.entity_id
_entity_poly.type
_entity_poly.pdbx_seq_one_letter_code
_entity_poly.pdbx_strand_id
1 'polypeptide(L)'
;MSQIGNALEKRDASPGAVVEQYRDSLALVMPSHLQARVGAWVRTTQGMLRRDPKLLEAAQNDVGQFLAVLMDAARLGLEPGTEQYYLVPRWNKSKRCTEVTGVRGYQGEIELMYRAGAVSSVIVEVVRTRDSFTYKPGVDERPKHDIDWDLEDRGDLRLVYAYAVMKDGATSKVVVLNKGHIAKARAKSDSADKSWSPWNTDEEAMWMKTAAHRLTKWVPTSAEYMREQLRAAKEVAAETPEQIATIPAPAPGSVDGDYDEGPIEGELVD
;
A
#
# COMPACT_ATOMS: atom_id res chain seq x y z
N MET A 1 31.43 -31.06 46.32
CA MET A 1 31.53 -29.66 45.82
C MET A 1 31.57 -29.70 44.29
N SER A 2 30.39 -29.77 43.67
CA SER A 2 29.80 -28.68 42.86
C SER A 2 30.67 -28.24 41.67
N GLN A 3 30.59 -28.98 40.56
CA GLN A 3 30.92 -28.51 39.21
C GLN A 3 29.75 -28.68 38.22
N ILE A 4 28.50 -28.72 38.73
CA ILE A 4 27.29 -28.80 37.89
C ILE A 4 26.65 -27.41 37.68
N GLY A 5 27.24 -26.35 38.25
CA GLY A 5 26.61 -25.03 38.37
C GLY A 5 26.87 -23.99 37.28
N ASN A 6 27.44 -24.30 36.11
CA ASN A 6 27.78 -23.27 35.10
C ASN A 6 27.35 -23.57 33.65
N ALA A 7 26.44 -24.52 33.42
CA ALA A 7 25.88 -24.79 32.08
C ALA A 7 24.51 -24.13 31.83
N LEU A 8 24.14 -23.11 32.62
CA LEU A 8 22.95 -22.30 32.39
C LEU A 8 23.26 -21.18 31.38
N GLU A 9 22.69 -21.34 30.18
CA GLU A 9 22.33 -20.30 29.20
C GLU A 9 23.47 -19.50 28.54
N LYS A 10 24.20 -20.12 27.60
CA LYS A 10 24.50 -19.37 26.36
C LYS A 10 23.19 -19.29 25.58
N ARG A 11 22.43 -18.21 25.75
CA ARG A 11 21.28 -17.91 24.87
C ARG A 11 21.74 -18.04 23.43
N ASP A 12 21.06 -18.87 22.65
CA ASP A 12 21.31 -18.98 21.22
C ASP A 12 21.12 -17.59 20.60
N ALA A 13 22.21 -16.99 20.14
CA ALA A 13 22.25 -15.66 19.53
C ALA A 13 22.12 -15.73 18.00
N SER A 14 21.77 -16.88 17.45
CA SER A 14 21.49 -17.01 16.03
C SER A 14 20.36 -16.06 15.61
N PRO A 15 20.37 -15.50 14.38
CA PRO A 15 19.29 -14.61 13.94
C PRO A 15 17.91 -15.25 14.08
N GLY A 16 17.79 -16.56 13.86
CA GLY A 16 16.54 -17.31 14.04
C GLY A 16 16.03 -17.34 15.49
N ALA A 17 16.93 -17.55 16.46
CA ALA A 17 16.60 -17.49 17.89
C ALA A 17 16.27 -16.07 18.34
N VAL A 18 16.96 -15.07 17.77
CA VAL A 18 16.65 -13.66 18.02
C VAL A 18 15.25 -13.30 17.52
N VAL A 19 14.82 -13.76 16.34
CA VAL A 19 13.42 -13.51 15.88
C VAL A 19 12.40 -14.08 16.88
N GLU A 20 12.65 -15.29 17.39
CA GLU A 20 11.77 -15.91 18.40
C GLU A 20 11.74 -15.11 19.70
N GLN A 21 12.89 -14.62 20.16
CA GLN A 21 12.97 -13.81 21.38
C GLN A 21 12.17 -12.51 21.27
N TYR A 22 12.09 -11.91 20.08
CA TYR A 22 11.36 -10.66 19.82
C TYR A 22 9.91 -10.88 19.38
N ARG A 23 9.39 -12.12 19.44
CA ARG A 23 8.04 -12.48 18.98
C ARG A 23 6.95 -11.58 19.55
N ASP A 24 6.98 -11.29 20.85
CA ASP A 24 5.93 -10.49 21.50
C ASP A 24 6.02 -9.00 21.09
N SER A 25 7.23 -8.47 20.94
CA SER A 25 7.46 -7.13 20.41
C SER A 25 7.00 -6.99 18.95
N LEU A 26 7.25 -8.03 18.14
CA LEU A 26 6.75 -8.11 16.77
C LEU A 26 5.22 -8.17 16.73
N ALA A 27 4.60 -8.97 17.61
CA ALA A 27 3.15 -9.06 17.72
C ALA A 27 2.54 -7.70 18.10
N LEU A 28 3.16 -6.97 19.04
CA LEU A 28 2.67 -5.68 19.52
C LEU A 28 2.53 -4.65 18.40
N VAL A 29 3.47 -4.61 17.46
CA VAL A 29 3.44 -3.65 16.34
C VAL A 29 2.59 -4.13 15.16
N MET A 30 2.21 -5.41 15.10
CA MET A 30 1.38 -5.94 14.01
C MET A 30 -0.06 -5.42 14.07
N PRO A 31 -0.75 -5.31 12.91
CA PRO A 31 -2.19 -5.12 12.87
C PRO A 31 -2.92 -6.15 13.73
N SER A 32 -3.90 -5.72 14.52
CA SER A 32 -4.58 -6.55 15.53
C SER A 32 -5.09 -7.89 15.02
N HIS A 33 -5.68 -7.91 13.82
CA HIS A 33 -6.20 -9.12 13.16
C HIS A 33 -5.12 -10.13 12.75
N LEU A 34 -3.83 -9.74 12.73
CA LEU A 34 -2.69 -10.60 12.39
C LEU A 34 -1.90 -11.06 13.62
N GLN A 35 -2.09 -10.45 14.79
CA GLN A 35 -1.30 -10.74 16.00
C GLN A 35 -1.40 -12.22 16.42
N ALA A 36 -2.58 -12.83 16.27
CA ALA A 36 -2.78 -14.26 16.54
C ALA A 36 -1.92 -15.18 15.65
N ARG A 37 -1.49 -14.69 14.48
CA ARG A 37 -0.67 -15.42 13.51
C ARG A 37 0.83 -15.16 13.64
N VAL A 38 1.27 -14.35 14.61
CA VAL A 38 2.70 -13.99 14.79
C VAL A 38 3.61 -15.22 14.87
N GLY A 39 3.16 -16.33 15.48
CA GLY A 39 3.95 -17.56 15.53
C GLY A 39 4.18 -18.21 14.17
N ALA A 40 3.22 -18.13 13.25
CA ALA A 40 3.41 -18.60 11.88
C ALA A 40 4.37 -17.66 11.13
N TRP A 41 4.17 -16.35 11.28
CA TRP A 41 5.01 -15.30 10.67
C TRP A 41 6.50 -15.44 11.06
N VAL A 42 6.78 -15.67 12.35
CA VAL A 42 8.15 -15.92 12.85
C VAL A 42 8.74 -17.20 12.25
N ARG A 43 7.96 -18.29 12.18
CA ARG A 43 8.41 -19.56 11.60
C ARG A 43 8.70 -19.46 10.10
N THR A 44 7.91 -18.70 9.34
CA THR A 44 8.20 -18.43 7.93
C THR A 44 9.55 -17.75 7.79
N THR A 45 9.79 -16.71 8.59
CA THR A 45 11.07 -15.97 8.60
C THR A 45 12.26 -16.87 8.91
N GLN A 46 12.15 -17.72 9.95
CA GLN A 46 13.17 -18.72 10.29
C GLN A 46 13.37 -19.77 9.19
N GLY A 47 12.31 -20.14 8.48
CA GLY A 47 12.39 -21.00 7.31
C GLY A 47 13.21 -20.39 6.17
N MET A 48 13.04 -19.08 5.92
CA MET A 48 13.80 -18.37 4.89
C MET A 48 15.28 -18.22 5.22
N LEU A 49 15.60 -17.89 6.47
CA LEU A 49 16.99 -17.83 6.94
C LEU A 49 17.73 -19.16 6.74
N ARG A 50 17.04 -20.30 6.87
CA ARG A 50 17.64 -21.63 6.65
C ARG A 50 17.86 -21.95 5.18
N ARG A 51 17.08 -21.36 4.27
CA ARG A 51 17.12 -21.65 2.83
C ARG A 51 18.11 -20.76 2.07
N ASP A 52 18.39 -19.56 2.58
CA ASP A 52 19.29 -18.60 1.95
C ASP A 52 20.50 -18.29 2.86
N PRO A 53 21.66 -18.93 2.60
CA PRO A 53 22.90 -18.70 3.37
C PRO A 53 23.37 -17.24 3.33
N LYS A 54 23.16 -16.51 2.23
CA LYS A 54 23.59 -15.10 2.11
C LYS A 54 22.70 -14.20 2.97
N LEU A 55 21.41 -14.51 3.03
CA LEU A 55 20.50 -13.82 3.93
C LEU A 55 20.84 -14.10 5.40
N LEU A 56 21.16 -15.35 5.74
CA LEU A 56 21.61 -15.70 7.09
C LEU A 56 22.87 -14.94 7.48
N GLU A 57 23.89 -14.92 6.61
CA GLU A 57 25.13 -14.17 6.84
C GLU A 57 24.85 -12.67 7.01
N ALA A 58 24.03 -12.08 6.14
CA ALA A 58 23.66 -10.66 6.25
C ALA A 58 22.89 -10.34 7.54
N ALA A 59 22.04 -11.26 8.01
CA ALA A 59 21.32 -11.13 9.28
C ALA A 59 22.26 -11.28 10.50
N GLN A 60 23.31 -12.10 10.39
CA GLN A 60 24.35 -12.25 11.42
C GLN A 60 25.26 -11.02 11.50
N ASN A 61 25.61 -10.43 10.36
CA ASN A 61 26.47 -9.26 10.28
C ASN A 61 25.88 -8.03 10.98
N ASP A 62 24.55 -7.87 10.95
CA ASP A 62 23.85 -6.80 11.64
C ASP A 62 22.44 -7.23 12.09
N VAL A 63 22.39 -7.83 13.28
CA VAL A 63 21.15 -8.31 13.90
C VAL A 63 20.18 -7.17 14.21
N GLY A 64 20.70 -5.99 14.56
CA GLY A 64 19.88 -4.81 14.86
C GLY A 64 19.13 -4.32 13.63
N GLN A 65 19.84 -4.22 12.50
CA GLN A 65 19.23 -3.89 11.21
C GLN A 65 18.24 -4.97 10.75
N PHE A 66 18.57 -6.24 10.92
CA PHE A 66 17.65 -7.34 10.61
C PHE A 66 16.34 -7.23 11.40
N LEU A 67 16.42 -7.00 12.71
CA LEU A 67 15.26 -6.78 13.57
C LEU A 67 14.47 -5.53 13.16
N ALA A 68 15.15 -4.42 12.83
CA ALA A 68 14.47 -3.21 12.38
C ALA A 68 13.67 -3.45 11.09
N VAL A 69 14.22 -4.22 10.15
CA VAL A 69 13.53 -4.61 8.91
C VAL A 69 12.31 -5.49 9.19
N LEU A 70 12.43 -6.44 10.12
CA LEU A 70 11.31 -7.29 10.55
C LEU A 70 10.23 -6.51 11.29
N MET A 71 10.59 -5.53 12.10
CA MET A 71 9.66 -4.63 12.78
C MET A 71 8.86 -3.79 11.78
N ASP A 72 9.48 -3.29 10.71
CA ASP A 72 8.73 -2.58 9.65
C ASP A 72 7.77 -3.51 8.90
N ALA A 73 8.20 -4.72 8.54
CA ALA A 73 7.34 -5.72 7.93
C ALA A 73 6.14 -6.09 8.83
N ALA A 74 6.40 -6.31 10.13
CA ALA A 74 5.39 -6.60 11.13
C ALA A 74 4.41 -5.43 11.28
N ARG A 75 4.90 -4.19 11.40
CA ARG A 75 4.08 -2.97 11.48
C ARG A 75 3.15 -2.81 10.28
N LEU A 76 3.64 -3.13 9.09
CA LEU A 76 2.84 -3.13 7.87
C LEU A 76 1.90 -4.34 7.78
N GLY A 77 2.14 -5.39 8.58
CA GLY A 77 1.45 -6.67 8.51
C GLY A 77 1.71 -7.38 7.18
N LEU A 78 2.93 -7.28 6.66
CA LEU A 78 3.39 -7.98 5.47
C LEU A 78 4.27 -9.17 5.87
N GLU A 79 4.17 -10.25 5.11
CA GLU A 79 4.95 -11.47 5.38
C GLU A 79 6.40 -11.32 4.83
N PRO A 80 7.43 -11.34 5.69
CA PRO A 80 8.82 -11.16 5.28
C PRO A 80 9.32 -12.39 4.50
N GLY A 81 10.19 -12.13 3.52
CA GLY A 81 10.73 -13.15 2.63
C GLY A 81 9.76 -13.58 1.53
N THR A 82 8.54 -13.04 1.48
CA THR A 82 7.59 -13.32 0.40
C THR A 82 7.57 -12.21 -0.64
N GLU A 83 6.80 -12.39 -1.71
CA GLU A 83 6.50 -11.37 -2.72
C GLU A 83 5.81 -10.10 -2.15
N GLN A 84 5.37 -10.15 -0.89
CA GLN A 84 4.88 -8.97 -0.17
C GLN A 84 6.01 -8.08 0.35
N TYR A 85 7.05 -8.69 0.92
CA TYR A 85 8.14 -7.99 1.58
C TYR A 85 9.43 -8.80 1.50
N TYR A 86 10.29 -8.45 0.54
CA TYR A 86 11.56 -9.14 0.32
C TYR A 86 12.59 -8.74 1.37
N LEU A 87 13.35 -9.73 1.83
CA LEU A 87 14.57 -9.53 2.62
C LEU A 87 15.77 -9.67 1.68
N VAL A 88 16.46 -8.56 1.41
CA VAL A 88 17.51 -8.52 0.39
C VAL A 88 18.86 -8.22 1.05
N PRO A 89 19.86 -9.12 0.93
CA PRO A 89 21.23 -8.82 1.33
C PRO A 89 21.80 -7.68 0.48
N ARG A 90 22.22 -6.59 1.12
CA ARG A 90 22.86 -5.46 0.43
C ARG A 90 24.13 -5.02 1.16
N TRP A 91 25.14 -4.66 0.38
CA TRP A 91 26.38 -4.11 0.91
C TRP A 91 26.17 -2.69 1.42
N ASN A 92 26.41 -2.46 2.71
CA ASN A 92 26.40 -1.14 3.31
C ASN A 92 27.85 -0.59 3.36
N LYS A 93 28.12 0.45 2.57
CA LYS A 93 29.46 1.06 2.48
C LYS A 93 29.94 1.66 3.81
N SER A 94 29.03 2.23 4.60
CA SER A 94 29.34 2.90 5.87
C SER A 94 29.67 1.90 6.97
N LYS A 95 28.89 0.81 7.07
CA LYS A 95 29.13 -0.26 8.06
C LYS A 95 30.18 -1.29 7.60
N ARG A 96 30.56 -1.25 6.32
CA ARG A 96 31.50 -2.18 5.67
C ARG A 96 31.11 -3.65 5.85
N CYS A 97 29.82 -3.94 5.83
CA CYS A 97 29.28 -5.28 5.88
C CYS A 97 28.06 -5.41 4.96
N THR A 98 27.69 -6.64 4.62
CA THR A 98 26.40 -6.93 3.99
C THR A 98 25.35 -7.00 5.09
N GLU A 99 24.30 -6.18 4.99
CA GLU A 99 23.18 -6.15 5.93
C GLU A 99 21.87 -6.51 5.20
N VAL A 100 20.82 -6.83 5.97
CA VAL A 100 19.49 -7.09 5.42
C VAL A 100 18.79 -5.77 5.11
N THR A 101 18.28 -5.63 3.89
CA THR A 101 17.41 -4.52 3.47
C THR A 101 16.01 -5.04 3.20
N GLY A 102 15.01 -4.43 3.84
CA GLY A 102 13.60 -4.67 3.54
C GLY A 102 13.17 -3.96 2.26
N VAL A 103 12.51 -4.68 1.36
CA VAL A 103 11.98 -4.10 0.12
C VAL A 103 10.54 -4.57 -0.05
N ARG A 104 9.60 -3.62 -0.03
CA ARG A 104 8.20 -3.94 -0.36
C ARG A 104 8.09 -4.43 -1.79
N GLY A 105 7.40 -5.55 -1.97
CA GLY A 105 6.98 -6.04 -3.27
C GLY A 105 5.65 -5.42 -3.69
N TYR A 106 5.33 -5.55 -4.99
CA TYR A 106 4.10 -4.96 -5.52
C TYR A 106 2.85 -5.62 -4.93
N GLN A 107 2.90 -6.93 -4.66
CA GLN A 107 1.81 -7.63 -3.98
C GLN A 107 1.59 -7.11 -2.56
N GLY A 108 2.66 -6.76 -1.85
CA GLY A 108 2.56 -6.14 -0.52
C GLY A 108 1.95 -4.74 -0.58
N GLU A 109 2.28 -3.96 -1.61
CA GLU A 109 1.65 -2.65 -1.82
C GLU A 109 0.17 -2.77 -2.17
N ILE A 110 -0.20 -3.74 -3.02
CA ILE A 110 -1.60 -4.03 -3.36
C ILE A 110 -2.38 -4.49 -2.11
N GLU A 111 -1.80 -5.40 -1.31
CA GLU A 111 -2.37 -5.86 -0.05
C GLU A 111 -2.64 -4.68 0.91
N LEU A 112 -1.69 -3.75 1.03
CA LEU A 112 -1.88 -2.53 1.84
C LEU A 112 -2.99 -1.63 1.29
N MET A 113 -3.13 -1.48 -0.03
CA MET A 113 -4.23 -0.72 -0.64
C MET A 113 -5.60 -1.33 -0.31
N TYR A 114 -5.73 -2.66 -0.43
CA TYR A 114 -6.97 -3.36 -0.06
C TYR A 114 -7.27 -3.23 1.43
N ARG A 115 -6.26 -3.40 2.28
CA ARG A 115 -6.39 -3.32 3.74
C ARG A 115 -6.75 -1.93 4.24
N ALA A 116 -6.38 -0.88 3.50
CA ALA A 116 -6.83 0.48 3.80
C ALA A 116 -8.35 0.64 3.68
N GLY A 117 -9.01 -0.27 2.92
CA GLY A 117 -10.45 -0.48 2.92
C GLY A 117 -11.27 0.53 2.14
N ALA A 118 -10.64 1.53 1.52
CA ALA A 118 -11.26 2.45 0.57
C ALA A 118 -11.31 1.88 -0.86
N VAL A 119 -10.51 0.85 -1.13
CA VAL A 119 -10.30 0.27 -2.46
C VAL A 119 -11.18 -0.96 -2.66
N SER A 120 -11.84 -1.02 -3.83
CA SER A 120 -12.59 -2.19 -4.30
C SER A 120 -11.74 -3.08 -5.21
N SER A 121 -10.92 -2.51 -6.08
CA SER A 121 -10.00 -3.26 -6.93
C SER A 121 -8.73 -2.46 -7.23
N VAL A 122 -7.62 -3.15 -7.42
CA VAL A 122 -6.35 -2.58 -7.90
C VAL A 122 -5.97 -3.28 -9.19
N ILE A 123 -5.72 -2.50 -10.23
CA ILE A 123 -5.29 -2.98 -11.54
C ILE A 123 -3.84 -2.55 -11.70
N VAL A 124 -2.95 -3.50 -11.98
CA VAL A 124 -1.54 -3.25 -12.31
C VAL A 124 -1.19 -4.18 -13.46
N GLU A 125 -0.98 -3.64 -14.65
CA GLU A 125 -0.86 -4.44 -15.86
C GLU A 125 0.21 -3.90 -16.79
N VAL A 126 0.91 -4.81 -17.46
CA VAL A 126 1.84 -4.47 -18.53
C VAL A 126 1.14 -4.48 -19.88
N VAL A 127 1.55 -3.55 -20.74
CA VAL A 127 1.10 -3.46 -22.12
C VAL A 127 2.29 -3.80 -22.99
N ARG A 128 2.12 -4.77 -23.87
CA ARG A 128 3.12 -5.23 -24.84
C ARG A 128 2.93 -4.53 -26.18
N THR A 129 3.85 -4.75 -27.11
CA THR A 129 3.87 -4.04 -28.39
C THR A 129 2.68 -4.39 -29.28
N ARG A 130 2.15 -5.61 -29.20
CA ARG A 130 0.98 -6.04 -29.98
C ARG A 130 -0.35 -5.85 -29.26
N ASP A 131 -0.35 -5.35 -28.03
CA ASP A 131 -1.58 -5.02 -27.30
C ASP A 131 -2.14 -3.66 -27.72
N SER A 132 -3.47 -3.55 -27.78
CA SER A 132 -4.16 -2.27 -27.99
C SER A 132 -4.33 -1.55 -26.66
N PHE A 133 -3.85 -0.31 -26.57
CA PHE A 133 -3.96 0.50 -25.36
C PHE A 133 -4.29 1.94 -25.70
N THR A 134 -5.39 2.45 -25.16
CA THR A 134 -5.81 3.85 -25.29
C THR A 134 -6.17 4.42 -23.92
N TYR A 135 -5.63 5.60 -23.63
CA TYR A 135 -5.98 6.36 -22.44
C TYR A 135 -5.66 7.85 -22.65
N LYS A 136 -6.67 8.70 -22.54
CA LYS A 136 -6.59 10.16 -22.60
C LYS A 136 -6.85 10.74 -21.20
N PRO A 137 -5.80 11.15 -20.47
CA PRO A 137 -5.96 11.73 -19.14
C PRO A 137 -6.94 12.91 -19.15
N GLY A 138 -7.92 12.88 -18.26
CA GLY A 138 -8.95 13.93 -18.14
C GLY A 138 -10.14 13.77 -19.08
N VAL A 139 -10.13 12.78 -19.98
CA VAL A 139 -11.28 12.42 -20.84
C VAL A 139 -11.76 11.01 -20.54
N ASP A 140 -10.84 10.05 -20.54
CA ASP A 140 -11.15 8.67 -20.20
C ASP A 140 -11.11 8.48 -18.68
N GLU A 141 -12.14 7.85 -18.12
CA GLU A 141 -12.15 7.49 -16.70
C GLU A 141 -11.08 6.42 -16.39
N ARG A 142 -10.93 5.43 -17.29
CA ARG A 142 -10.04 4.28 -17.15
C ARG A 142 -9.31 3.97 -18.46
N PRO A 143 -8.11 3.38 -18.41
CA PRO A 143 -7.46 2.86 -19.60
C PRO A 143 -8.27 1.75 -20.26
N LYS A 144 -8.31 1.77 -21.59
CA LYS A 144 -8.81 0.66 -22.41
C LYS A 144 -7.60 -0.15 -22.85
N HIS A 145 -7.47 -1.35 -22.31
CA HIS A 145 -6.41 -2.30 -22.64
C HIS A 145 -7.04 -3.57 -23.19
N ASP A 146 -6.82 -3.86 -24.46
CA ASP A 146 -7.35 -5.02 -25.15
C ASP A 146 -6.19 -5.95 -25.52
N ILE A 147 -6.36 -7.23 -25.14
CA ILE A 147 -5.35 -8.28 -25.22
C ILE A 147 -5.95 -9.41 -26.03
N ASP A 148 -5.26 -9.77 -27.11
CA ASP A 148 -5.51 -11.03 -27.80
C ASP A 148 -4.86 -12.17 -27.00
N TRP A 149 -5.69 -12.90 -26.25
CA TRP A 149 -5.23 -13.99 -25.38
C TRP A 149 -4.82 -15.25 -26.14
N ASP A 150 -5.25 -15.40 -27.41
CA ASP A 150 -4.87 -16.52 -28.27
C ASP A 150 -3.53 -16.27 -28.99
N LEU A 151 -2.98 -15.05 -28.88
CA LEU A 151 -1.70 -14.68 -29.47
C LEU A 151 -0.53 -15.15 -28.59
N GLU A 152 0.21 -16.18 -29.06
CA GLU A 152 1.35 -16.78 -28.34
C GLU A 152 2.46 -15.77 -28.01
N ASP A 153 2.78 -14.87 -28.94
CA ASP A 153 3.76 -13.80 -28.74
C ASP A 153 3.09 -12.43 -28.80
N ARG A 154 2.87 -11.81 -27.64
CA ARG A 154 2.35 -10.43 -27.51
C ARG A 154 3.42 -9.35 -27.78
N GLY A 155 4.67 -9.75 -27.98
CA GLY A 155 5.82 -8.89 -28.21
C GLY A 155 6.41 -8.28 -26.93
N ASP A 156 7.34 -7.34 -27.11
CA ASP A 156 8.09 -6.73 -26.01
C ASP A 156 7.21 -5.88 -25.08
N LEU A 157 7.65 -5.72 -23.82
CA LEU A 157 7.08 -4.75 -22.89
C LEU A 157 7.14 -3.34 -23.49
N ARG A 158 6.01 -2.63 -23.51
CA ARG A 158 5.86 -1.29 -24.11
C ARG A 158 5.49 -0.24 -23.07
N LEU A 159 4.45 -0.50 -22.28
CA LEU A 159 3.99 0.34 -21.17
C LEU A 159 3.69 -0.51 -19.94
N VAL A 160 3.52 0.12 -18.79
CA VAL A 160 2.84 -0.45 -17.62
C VAL A 160 1.93 0.61 -17.05
N TYR A 161 0.76 0.20 -16.58
CA TYR A 161 -0.16 1.11 -15.92
C TYR A 161 -0.68 0.52 -14.61
N ALA A 162 -1.10 1.42 -13.73
CA ALA A 162 -1.73 1.05 -12.48
C ALA A 162 -2.82 2.05 -12.08
N TYR A 163 -3.95 1.57 -11.60
CA TYR A 163 -5.00 2.38 -10.99
C TYR A 163 -5.80 1.55 -9.97
N ALA A 164 -6.55 2.23 -9.11
CA ALA A 164 -7.46 1.59 -8.18
C ALA A 164 -8.90 2.06 -8.45
N VAL A 165 -9.86 1.17 -8.28
CA VAL A 165 -11.28 1.50 -8.20
C VAL A 165 -11.65 1.56 -6.73
N MET A 166 -12.16 2.70 -6.29
CA MET A 166 -12.60 2.94 -4.93
C MET A 166 -13.97 2.31 -4.69
N LYS A 167 -14.36 2.11 -3.43
CA LYS A 167 -15.65 1.48 -3.07
C LYS A 167 -16.88 2.26 -3.51
N ASP A 168 -16.76 3.57 -3.70
CA ASP A 168 -17.79 4.44 -4.26
C ASP A 168 -17.83 4.41 -5.80
N GLY A 169 -16.98 3.61 -6.44
CA GLY A 169 -16.86 3.48 -7.88
C GLY A 169 -15.88 4.46 -8.51
N ALA A 170 -15.36 5.45 -7.77
CA ALA A 170 -14.42 6.42 -8.30
C ALA A 170 -13.11 5.75 -8.72
N THR A 171 -12.52 6.22 -9.81
CA THR A 171 -11.21 5.76 -10.26
C THR A 171 -10.12 6.65 -9.67
N SER A 172 -9.10 6.04 -9.05
CA SER A 172 -7.94 6.78 -8.54
C SER A 172 -7.10 7.35 -9.69
N LYS A 173 -6.02 8.06 -9.37
CA LYS A 173 -5.11 8.52 -10.42
C LYS A 173 -4.52 7.33 -11.17
N VAL A 174 -4.76 7.29 -12.48
CA VAL A 174 -4.11 6.32 -13.37
C VAL A 174 -2.65 6.69 -13.55
N VAL A 175 -1.77 5.79 -13.13
CA VAL A 175 -0.34 5.83 -13.40
C VAL A 175 -0.08 5.12 -14.72
N VAL A 176 0.58 5.77 -15.68
CA VAL A 176 1.04 5.13 -16.93
C VAL A 176 2.52 5.42 -17.12
N LEU A 177 3.32 4.37 -17.28
CA LEU A 177 4.77 4.44 -17.42
C LEU A 177 5.20 3.82 -18.74
N ASN A 178 6.11 4.49 -19.43
CA ASN A 178 6.76 3.98 -20.63
C ASN A 178 8.18 3.48 -20.30
N LYS A 179 8.84 2.88 -21.30
CA LYS A 179 10.25 2.46 -21.22
C LYS A 179 11.17 3.52 -20.60
N GLY A 180 11.00 4.80 -20.96
CA GLY A 180 11.80 5.90 -20.41
C GLY A 180 11.63 6.10 -18.90
N HIS A 181 10.39 6.01 -18.40
CA HIS A 181 10.11 6.08 -16.96
C HIS A 181 10.67 4.87 -16.19
N ILE A 182 10.60 3.69 -16.80
CA ILE A 182 11.15 2.46 -16.22
C ILE A 182 12.67 2.49 -16.21
N ALA A 183 13.32 2.91 -17.29
CA ALA A 183 14.78 3.06 -17.36
C ALA A 183 15.31 3.99 -16.26
N LYS A 184 14.60 5.09 -15.98
CA LYS A 184 14.92 5.98 -14.85
C LYS A 184 14.76 5.32 -13.48
N ALA A 185 13.82 4.39 -13.31
CA ALA A 185 13.67 3.63 -12.08
C ALA A 185 14.78 2.57 -11.96
N ARG A 186 15.09 1.88 -13.05
CA ARG A 186 16.19 0.91 -13.16
C ARG A 186 17.54 1.53 -12.80
N ALA A 187 17.84 2.73 -13.33
CA ALA A 187 19.09 3.45 -13.05
C ALA A 187 19.29 3.80 -11.56
N LYS A 188 18.24 3.80 -10.74
CA LYS A 188 18.34 4.03 -9.29
C LYS A 188 18.62 2.75 -8.48
N SER A 189 18.67 1.59 -9.14
CA SER A 189 18.87 0.30 -8.49
C SER A 189 20.34 -0.09 -8.56
N ASP A 190 20.99 -0.22 -7.41
CA ASP A 190 22.41 -0.61 -7.30
C ASP A 190 22.75 -1.99 -7.91
N SER A 191 21.73 -2.82 -8.15
CA SER A 191 21.86 -4.14 -8.74
C SER A 191 21.39 -4.20 -10.20
N ALA A 192 20.97 -3.11 -10.85
CA ALA A 192 20.34 -3.13 -12.17
C ALA A 192 21.14 -3.89 -13.25
N ASP A 193 22.46 -3.78 -13.21
CA ASP A 193 23.36 -4.36 -14.22
C ASP A 193 23.83 -5.79 -13.87
N LYS A 194 23.43 -6.31 -12.71
CA LYS A 194 23.83 -7.65 -12.26
C LYS A 194 22.93 -8.71 -12.88
N SER A 195 23.50 -9.80 -13.38
CA SER A 195 22.73 -10.89 -14.04
C SER A 195 21.62 -11.48 -13.18
N TRP A 196 21.85 -11.61 -11.87
CA TRP A 196 20.85 -12.13 -10.91
C TRP A 196 19.77 -11.11 -10.52
N SER A 197 19.88 -9.86 -10.97
CA SER A 197 18.95 -8.80 -10.61
C SER A 197 17.56 -9.08 -11.14
N PRO A 198 16.50 -8.78 -10.38
CA PRO A 198 15.13 -8.86 -10.88
C PRO A 198 14.91 -8.08 -12.17
N TRP A 199 15.67 -7.00 -12.40
CA TRP A 199 15.62 -6.25 -13.66
C TRP A 199 16.05 -7.05 -14.91
N ASN A 200 16.71 -8.20 -14.73
CA ASN A 200 17.20 -9.08 -15.79
C ASN A 200 16.54 -10.47 -15.75
N THR A 201 16.15 -10.95 -14.57
CA THR A 201 15.51 -12.28 -14.42
C THR A 201 13.99 -12.21 -14.45
N ASP A 202 13.40 -11.07 -14.07
CA ASP A 202 11.94 -10.86 -13.99
C ASP A 202 11.60 -9.38 -14.27
N GLU A 203 11.85 -8.97 -15.52
CA GLU A 203 11.66 -7.58 -15.93
C GLU A 203 10.19 -7.15 -15.78
N GLU A 204 9.24 -8.02 -16.11
CA GLU A 204 7.81 -7.72 -16.05
C GLU A 204 7.37 -7.37 -14.62
N ALA A 205 7.77 -8.17 -13.61
CA ALA A 205 7.46 -7.86 -12.22
C ALA A 205 8.08 -6.53 -11.77
N MET A 206 9.25 -6.16 -12.28
CA MET A 206 9.88 -4.87 -11.97
C MET A 206 9.13 -3.67 -12.56
N TRP A 207 8.54 -3.83 -13.75
CA TRP A 207 7.66 -2.83 -14.33
C TRP A 207 6.39 -2.67 -13.49
N MET A 208 5.71 -3.78 -13.15
CA MET A 208 4.51 -3.79 -12.31
C MET A 208 4.77 -3.17 -10.94
N LYS A 209 5.87 -3.55 -10.28
CA LYS A 209 6.33 -2.95 -9.02
C LYS A 209 6.52 -1.45 -9.13
N THR A 210 7.12 -0.97 -10.21
CA THR A 210 7.34 0.47 -10.39
C THR A 210 6.02 1.21 -10.54
N ALA A 211 5.03 0.62 -11.22
CA ALA A 211 3.69 1.21 -11.37
C ALA A 211 2.89 1.19 -10.06
N ALA A 212 2.83 0.04 -9.38
CA ALA A 212 2.18 -0.11 -8.07
C ALA A 212 2.77 0.86 -7.04
N HIS A 213 4.09 0.98 -6.99
CA HIS A 213 4.76 1.88 -6.05
C HIS A 213 4.40 3.35 -6.29
N ARG A 214 4.25 3.77 -7.55
CA ARG A 214 3.80 5.13 -7.87
C ARG A 214 2.33 5.34 -7.54
N LEU A 215 1.51 4.29 -7.65
CA LEU A 215 0.09 4.34 -7.31
C LEU A 215 -0.14 4.56 -5.81
N THR A 216 0.75 4.04 -4.94
CA THR A 216 0.65 4.25 -3.47
C THR A 216 0.59 5.71 -3.02
N LYS A 217 1.00 6.66 -3.88
CA LYS A 217 0.92 8.11 -3.60
C LYS A 217 -0.49 8.70 -3.72
N TRP A 218 -1.39 7.98 -4.39
CA TRP A 218 -2.73 8.43 -4.75
C TRP A 218 -3.82 7.57 -4.15
N VAL A 219 -3.45 6.41 -3.58
CA VAL A 219 -4.37 5.42 -3.03
C VAL A 219 -4.03 5.22 -1.56
N PRO A 220 -5.03 5.25 -0.65
CA PRO A 220 -4.80 4.95 0.75
C PRO A 220 -4.16 3.58 0.93
N THR A 221 -3.12 3.51 1.78
CA THR A 221 -2.40 2.26 2.10
C THR A 221 -2.38 1.95 3.60
N SER A 222 -2.86 2.89 4.43
CA SER A 222 -2.94 2.71 5.89
C SER A 222 -4.35 2.35 6.30
N ALA A 223 -4.47 1.32 7.15
CA ALA A 223 -5.73 0.94 7.79
C ALA A 223 -6.25 2.00 8.79
N GLU A 224 -5.43 2.99 9.17
CA GLU A 224 -5.89 4.16 9.93
C GLU A 224 -6.92 4.98 9.15
N TYR A 225 -6.83 5.01 7.82
CA TYR A 225 -7.78 5.72 6.97
C TYR A 225 -9.23 5.28 7.23
N MET A 226 -9.50 3.97 7.23
CA MET A 226 -10.83 3.44 7.54
C MET A 226 -11.25 3.72 8.99
N ARG A 227 -10.31 3.61 9.96
CA ARG A 227 -10.63 3.87 11.37
C ARG A 227 -11.04 5.33 11.58
N GLU A 228 -10.37 6.25 10.92
CA GLU A 228 -10.69 7.67 10.95
C GLU A 228 -12.04 7.95 10.29
N GLN A 229 -12.30 7.38 9.11
CA GLN A 229 -13.61 7.52 8.45
C GLN A 229 -14.75 6.95 9.29
N LEU A 230 -14.57 5.78 9.90
CA LEU A 230 -15.57 5.17 10.78
C LEU A 230 -15.78 5.98 12.06
N ARG A 231 -14.72 6.60 12.59
CA ARG A 231 -14.80 7.49 13.75
C ARG A 231 -15.58 8.76 13.39
N ALA A 232 -15.19 9.43 12.32
CA ALA A 232 -15.88 10.62 11.82
C ALA A 232 -17.36 10.33 11.51
N ALA A 233 -17.68 9.19 10.89
CA ALA A 233 -19.06 8.79 10.63
C ALA A 233 -19.86 8.56 11.92
N LYS A 234 -19.25 8.00 12.97
CA LYS A 234 -19.88 7.84 14.29
C LYS A 234 -20.09 9.16 15.00
N GLU A 235 -19.14 10.10 14.90
CA GLU A 235 -19.24 11.44 15.46
C GLU A 235 -20.38 12.22 14.76
N VAL A 236 -20.45 12.21 13.43
CA VAL A 236 -21.56 12.81 12.66
C VAL A 236 -22.91 12.17 12.99
N ALA A 237 -22.97 10.83 13.11
CA ALA A 237 -24.21 10.15 13.50
C ALA A 237 -24.67 10.52 14.92
N ALA A 238 -23.73 10.73 15.85
CA ALA A 238 -24.02 11.21 17.20
C ALA A 238 -24.46 12.68 17.24
N GLU A 239 -24.11 13.47 16.22
CA GLU A 239 -24.50 14.89 16.07
C GLU A 239 -25.85 15.09 15.34
N THR A 240 -26.51 14.03 14.86
CA THR A 240 -27.82 14.16 14.20
C THR A 240 -28.89 14.60 15.23
N PRO A 241 -29.67 15.68 14.99
CA PRO A 241 -30.26 16.46 16.08
C PRO A 241 -31.65 15.95 16.49
N GLU A 242 -31.82 15.66 17.79
CA GLU A 242 -33.10 15.87 18.48
C GLU A 242 -33.39 17.38 18.53
N GLN A 243 -33.77 18.00 17.41
CA GLN A 243 -34.33 19.37 17.37
C GLN A 243 -34.75 19.76 15.94
N ILE A 244 -35.72 19.04 15.37
CA ILE A 244 -36.72 19.73 14.56
C ILE A 244 -37.73 20.25 15.57
N ALA A 245 -37.40 21.38 16.20
CA ALA A 245 -38.37 22.11 16.99
C ALA A 245 -39.53 22.47 16.05
N THR A 246 -40.66 21.81 16.26
CA THR A 246 -41.93 22.09 15.60
C THR A 246 -42.18 23.59 15.71
N ILE A 247 -42.07 24.32 14.60
CA ILE A 247 -42.46 25.73 14.55
C ILE A 247 -43.98 25.73 14.85
N PRO A 248 -44.44 26.35 15.96
CA PRO A 248 -45.87 26.42 16.21
C PRO A 248 -46.49 27.31 15.13
N ALA A 249 -47.57 26.83 14.51
CA ALA A 249 -48.30 27.56 13.50
C ALA A 249 -48.67 28.96 14.01
N PRO A 250 -48.49 30.03 13.22
CA PRO A 250 -48.88 31.37 13.64
C PRO A 250 -50.40 31.40 13.85
N ALA A 251 -50.83 31.90 15.01
CA ALA A 251 -52.24 32.13 15.31
C ALA A 251 -52.85 33.14 14.31
N PRO A 252 -54.12 32.98 13.91
CA PRO A 252 -54.76 33.91 13.00
C PRO A 252 -54.93 35.29 13.65
N GLY A 253 -54.04 36.22 13.31
CA GLY A 253 -54.17 37.64 13.62
C GLY A 253 -55.06 38.32 12.58
N SER A 254 -56.00 39.13 13.05
CA SER A 254 -56.97 39.91 12.28
C SER A 254 -56.30 40.82 11.25
N VAL A 255 -56.80 40.75 10.02
CA VAL A 255 -56.44 41.65 8.92
C VAL A 255 -57.22 42.96 9.13
N ASP A 256 -56.56 43.97 9.70
CA ASP A 256 -57.02 45.35 9.59
C ASP A 256 -56.34 45.96 8.36
N GLY A 257 -57.17 46.33 7.39
CA GLY A 257 -56.76 46.84 6.09
C GLY A 257 -56.37 48.31 6.13
N ASP A 258 -55.47 48.65 5.23
CA ASP A 258 -55.48 49.92 4.51
C ASP A 258 -54.74 49.70 3.19
N TYR A 259 -55.52 49.59 2.11
CA TYR A 259 -55.02 49.62 0.74
C TYR A 259 -55.03 51.09 0.31
N ASP A 260 -53.85 51.71 0.24
CA ASP A 260 -53.70 53.00 -0.44
C ASP A 260 -53.14 52.74 -1.85
N GLU A 261 -54.02 52.90 -2.84
CA GLU A 261 -53.80 52.61 -4.25
C GLU A 261 -53.35 53.92 -4.95
N GLY A 262 -52.03 54.15 -5.00
CA GLY A 262 -51.44 55.22 -5.80
C GLY A 262 -51.19 54.77 -7.25
N PRO A 263 -51.56 55.56 -8.29
CA PRO A 263 -51.48 55.13 -9.68
C PRO A 263 -50.04 55.09 -10.20
N ILE A 264 -49.74 54.01 -10.93
CA ILE A 264 -48.48 53.77 -11.63
C ILE A 264 -48.54 54.45 -13.01
N GLU A 265 -47.76 55.52 -13.21
CA GLU A 265 -47.52 56.04 -14.56
C GLU A 265 -46.32 55.32 -15.20
N GLY A 266 -46.58 54.69 -16.33
CA GLY A 266 -45.59 53.98 -17.14
C GLY A 266 -44.97 54.89 -18.20
N GLU A 267 -43.68 54.70 -18.44
CA GLU A 267 -43.00 55.21 -19.63
C GLU A 267 -42.26 54.05 -20.31
N LEU A 268 -42.80 53.65 -21.47
CA LEU A 268 -42.13 52.83 -22.48
C LEU A 268 -41.22 53.76 -23.29
N VAL A 269 -39.96 53.37 -23.47
CA VAL A 269 -39.06 54.00 -24.45
C VAL A 269 -38.54 52.91 -25.38
N ASP A 270 -38.70 53.18 -26.68
CA ASP A 270 -38.34 52.35 -27.84
C ASP A 270 -36.86 51.90 -27.88
#